data_AF-A0A2G5W0U7-F1
#
_entry.id   AF-A0A2G5W0U7-F1
#
_cell.length_a   1.000
_cell.length_b   1.000
_cell.length_c   1.000
_cell.angle_alpha   90.00
_cell.angle_beta   90.00
_cell.angle_gamma   90.00
#
_symmetry.space_group_name_H-M   'P 1'
#
loop_
_entity.id
_entity.type
_entity.pdbx_description
1 polymer ?
#
loop_
_entity_poly.entity_id
_entity_poly.type
_entity_poly.pdbx_seq_one_letter_code
_entity_poly.pdbx_strand_id
1 'polypeptide(L)'
;MSIEPATGIISILAAPTLAVAQLAELPSTVDPQLIVGAFVLANSGLPLSVIFGQVPVTWVETSNLNEKEALKATLIGLILRFATTWALAVFLTPFLVN
;
A
#
# COMPACT_ATOMS: atom_id res chain seq x y z
N MET A 1 -8.00 4.57 25.88
CA MET A 1 -7.63 3.47 24.97
C MET A 1 -6.20 3.06 25.31
N SER A 2 -6.02 1.96 26.06
CA SER A 2 -4.67 1.50 26.45
C SER A 2 -4.15 0.54 25.38
N ILE A 3 -2.93 0.74 24.90
CA ILE A 3 -2.28 -0.13 23.90
C ILE A 3 -1.91 -1.45 24.60
N GLU A 4 -2.32 -2.58 24.04
CA GLU A 4 -1.90 -3.92 24.49
C GLU A 4 -0.41 -4.12 24.13
N PRO A 5 0.52 -4.09 25.11
CA PRO A 5 1.96 -3.97 24.84
C PRO A 5 2.59 -5.25 24.27
N ALA A 6 1.97 -6.41 24.52
CA ALA A 6 2.51 -7.72 24.13
C ALA A 6 2.36 -8.03 22.64
N THR A 7 1.34 -7.48 21.99
CA THR A 7 1.01 -7.79 20.59
C THR A 7 1.16 -6.58 19.67
N GLY A 8 1.07 -5.35 20.21
CA GLY A 8 1.07 -4.14 19.39
C GLY A 8 -0.09 -4.08 18.39
N ILE A 9 -1.09 -4.98 18.49
CA ILE A 9 -2.22 -5.08 17.57
C ILE A 9 -3.01 -3.78 17.57
N ILE A 10 -3.17 -3.14 18.74
CA ILE A 10 -3.81 -1.82 18.80
C ILE A 10 -2.92 -0.77 18.13
N SER A 11 -1.59 -0.81 18.21
CA SER A 11 -0.73 0.13 17.47
C SER A 11 -0.79 -0.09 15.95
N ILE A 12 -0.84 -1.34 15.49
CA ILE A 12 -0.95 -1.71 14.06
C ILE A 12 -2.33 -1.37 13.49
N LEU A 13 -3.40 -1.53 14.26
CA LEU A 13 -4.77 -1.20 13.85
C LEU A 13 -5.13 0.28 14.08
N ALA A 14 -4.55 0.92 15.10
CA ALA A 14 -4.81 2.32 15.44
C ALA A 14 -3.95 3.30 14.64
N ALA A 15 -2.72 2.96 14.25
CA ALA A 15 -1.88 3.86 13.45
C ALA A 15 -2.51 4.20 12.08
N PRO A 16 -3.12 3.25 11.34
CA PRO A 16 -3.81 3.56 10.11
C PRO A 16 -5.08 4.40 10.35
N THR A 17 -5.83 4.12 11.41
CA THR A 17 -7.05 4.90 11.73
C THR A 17 -6.76 6.30 12.22
N LEU A 18 -5.65 6.53 12.94
CA LEU A 18 -5.20 7.86 13.35
C LEU A 18 -4.77 8.71 12.16
N ALA A 19 -4.05 8.13 11.19
CA ALA A 19 -3.70 8.81 9.95
C ALA A 19 -4.94 9.18 9.12
N VAL A 20 -5.97 8.31 9.07
CA VAL A 20 -7.27 8.60 8.43
C VAL A 20 -8.07 9.67 9.18
N ALA A 21 -7.99 9.73 10.52
CA ALA A 21 -8.62 10.79 11.30
C ALA A 21 -7.96 12.15 11.07
N GLN A 22 -6.62 12.18 11.01
CA GLN A 22 -5.86 13.39 10.67
C GLN A 22 -6.06 13.83 9.20
N LEU A 23 -6.42 12.89 8.31
CA LEU A 23 -6.83 13.15 6.93
C LEU A 23 -8.03 14.10 6.84
N ALA A 24 -9.02 13.93 7.73
CA ALA A 24 -10.20 14.80 7.80
C ALA A 24 -9.87 16.21 8.33
N GLU A 25 -8.72 16.38 8.97
CA GLU A 25 -8.21 17.65 9.48
C GLU A 25 -7.21 18.32 8.53
N LEU A 26 -6.79 17.63 7.45
CA LEU A 26 -5.90 18.23 6.46
C LEU A 26 -6.64 19.34 5.70
N PRO A 27 -6.00 20.51 5.50
CA PRO A 27 -6.64 21.67 4.88
C PRO A 27 -7.14 21.34 3.47
N SER A 28 -8.18 22.07 3.03
CA SER A 28 -8.89 21.99 1.74
C SER A 28 -8.03 22.14 0.47
N THR A 29 -6.71 22.11 0.60
CA THR A 29 -5.71 22.28 -0.46
C THR A 29 -5.24 20.96 -1.07
N VAL A 30 -5.52 19.81 -0.44
CA VAL A 30 -5.14 18.48 -0.95
C VAL A 30 -6.39 17.69 -1.32
N ASP A 31 -6.41 17.12 -2.53
CA ASP A 31 -7.49 16.27 -3.00
C ASP A 31 -7.65 15.04 -2.08
N PRO A 32 -8.84 14.82 -1.46
CA PRO A 32 -9.09 13.67 -0.60
C PRO A 32 -8.74 12.32 -1.24
N GLN A 33 -8.88 12.18 -2.56
CA GLN A 33 -8.50 10.96 -3.28
C GLN A 33 -7.00 10.68 -3.20
N LEU A 34 -6.16 11.73 -3.27
CA LEU A 34 -4.72 11.56 -3.12
C LEU A 34 -4.36 11.07 -1.73
N ILE A 35 -5.07 11.53 -0.71
CA ILE A 35 -4.78 11.14 0.66
C ILE A 35 -5.23 9.70 0.94
N VAL A 36 -6.42 9.30 0.46
CA VAL A 36 -6.89 7.91 0.52
C VAL A 36 -5.97 6.97 -0.27
N GLY A 37 -5.54 7.39 -1.46
CA GLY A 37 -4.58 6.62 -2.27
C GLY A 37 -3.21 6.46 -1.59
N ALA A 38 -2.64 7.54 -1.05
CA ALA A 38 -1.39 7.49 -0.32
C ALA A 38 -1.48 6.59 0.91
N PHE A 39 -2.61 6.64 1.63
CA PHE A 39 -2.91 5.76 2.75
C PHE A 39 -2.94 4.28 2.33
N VAL A 40 -3.69 3.93 1.28
CA VAL A 40 -3.77 2.57 0.75
C VAL A 40 -2.40 2.07 0.30
N LEU A 41 -1.62 2.91 -0.38
CA LEU A 41 -0.28 2.57 -0.86
C LEU A 41 0.69 2.32 0.30
N ALA A 42 0.71 3.19 1.31
CA ALA A 42 1.56 3.06 2.48
C ALA A 42 1.26 1.77 3.26
N ASN A 43 -0.02 1.40 3.38
CA ASN A 43 -0.44 0.18 4.07
C ASN A 43 -0.36 -1.08 3.19
N SER A 44 -0.13 -0.95 1.88
CA SER A 44 0.09 -2.10 0.98
C SER A 44 1.46 -2.78 1.19
N GLY A 45 2.32 -2.16 2.01
CA GLY A 45 3.62 -2.68 2.42
C GLY A 45 4.71 -2.57 1.37
N LEU A 46 4.56 -1.74 0.31
CA LEU A 46 5.41 -1.63 -0.88
C LEU A 46 6.94 -1.69 -0.59
N PRO A 47 7.57 -2.88 -0.59
CA PRO A 47 8.97 -3.01 -0.26
C PRO A 47 9.74 -3.07 -1.58
N LEU A 48 10.39 -1.98 -1.98
CA LEU A 48 11.13 -1.95 -3.24
C LEU A 48 12.22 -3.04 -3.30
N SER A 49 12.83 -3.38 -2.15
CA SER A 49 13.77 -4.49 -2.01
C SER A 49 13.19 -5.86 -2.35
N VAL A 50 11.88 -6.06 -2.15
CA VAL A 50 11.17 -7.30 -2.48
C VAL A 50 10.93 -7.37 -3.99
N ILE A 51 10.57 -6.25 -4.61
CA ILE A 51 10.25 -6.18 -6.05
C ILE A 51 11.50 -6.34 -6.92
N PHE A 52 12.62 -5.72 -6.51
CA PHE A 52 13.86 -5.72 -7.29
C PHE A 52 14.87 -6.80 -6.87
N GLY A 53 14.69 -7.41 -5.70
CA GLY A 53 15.63 -8.40 -5.18
C GLY A 53 14.96 -9.74 -4.92
N GLN A 54 14.11 -9.79 -3.90
CA GLN A 54 13.64 -11.07 -3.35
C GLN A 54 12.73 -11.86 -4.30
N VAL A 55 11.75 -11.21 -4.93
CA VAL A 55 10.79 -11.89 -5.81
C VAL A 55 11.43 -12.38 -7.10
N PRO A 56 12.25 -11.59 -7.82
CA PRO A 56 12.92 -12.09 -9.02
C PRO A 56 13.83 -13.29 -8.73
N VAL A 57 14.63 -13.24 -7.65
CA VAL A 57 15.52 -14.35 -7.26
C VAL A 57 14.71 -15.62 -6.98
N THR A 58 13.67 -15.51 -6.16
CA THR A 58 12.83 -16.67 -5.81
C THR A 58 12.15 -17.26 -7.05
N TRP A 59 11.63 -16.40 -7.95
CA TRP A 59 10.90 -16.87 -9.11
C TRP A 59 11.79 -17.47 -10.20
N VAL A 60 13.02 -17.00 -10.36
CA VAL A 60 14.00 -17.67 -11.25
C VAL A 60 14.30 -19.08 -10.74
N GLU A 61 14.36 -19.28 -9.43
CA GLU A 61 14.61 -20.61 -8.84
C GLU A 61 13.42 -21.56 -8.92
N THR A 62 12.18 -21.04 -8.91
CA THR A 62 10.96 -21.86 -8.82
C THR A 62 10.09 -21.85 -10.09
N SER A 63 10.51 -21.20 -11.17
CA SER A 63 9.75 -21.11 -12.42
C SER A 63 10.65 -21.26 -13.66
N ASN A 64 10.04 -21.31 -14.84
CA ASN A 64 10.76 -21.38 -16.11
C ASN A 64 11.18 -20.00 -16.64
N LEU A 65 11.09 -18.94 -15.82
CA LEU A 65 11.44 -17.57 -16.20
C LEU A 65 12.96 -17.35 -16.08
N ASN A 66 13.53 -16.62 -17.02
CA ASN A 66 14.88 -16.07 -16.84
C ASN A 66 14.86 -14.79 -15.97
N GLU A 67 16.03 -14.32 -15.52
CA GLU A 67 16.16 -13.13 -14.66
C GLU A 67 15.43 -11.88 -15.21
N LYS A 68 15.51 -11.65 -16.53
CA LYS A 68 14.87 -10.48 -17.16
C LYS A 68 13.36 -10.61 -17.19
N GLU A 69 12.84 -11.82 -17.40
CA GLU A 69 11.41 -12.09 -17.40
C GLU A 69 10.82 -12.02 -16.00
N ALA A 70 11.52 -12.56 -15.01
CA ALA A 70 11.13 -12.46 -13.60
C ALA A 70 11.07 -10.99 -13.16
N LEU A 71 12.09 -10.18 -13.49
CA LEU A 71 12.10 -8.74 -13.22
C LEU A 71 10.96 -7.99 -13.92
N LYS A 72 10.65 -8.32 -15.19
CA LYS A 72 9.50 -7.73 -15.90
C LYS A 72 8.19 -8.08 -15.20
N ALA A 73 8.03 -9.33 -14.73
CA ALA A 73 6.83 -9.77 -14.03
C ALA A 73 6.65 -9.02 -12.69
N THR A 74 7.73 -8.76 -11.95
CA THR A 74 7.63 -7.96 -10.71
C THR A 74 7.29 -6.50 -10.97
N LEU A 75 7.79 -5.92 -12.07
CA LEU A 75 7.38 -4.59 -12.52
C LEU A 75 5.90 -4.52 -12.91
N ILE A 76 5.37 -5.56 -13.57
CA ILE A 76 3.93 -5.64 -13.87
C ILE A 76 3.13 -5.68 -12.55
N GLY A 77 3.55 -6.48 -11.57
CA GLY A 77 2.92 -6.51 -10.25
C GLY A 77 2.95 -5.15 -9.54
N LEU A 78 4.05 -4.39 -9.68
CA LEU A 78 4.15 -3.02 -9.17
C LEU A 78 3.13 -2.09 -9.83
N ILE A 79 3.00 -2.13 -11.16
CA ILE A 79 2.02 -1.33 -11.90
C ILE A 79 0.60 -1.67 -11.45
N LEU A 80 0.27 -2.96 -11.33
CA LEU A 80 -1.03 -3.42 -10.85
C LEU A 80 -1.34 -2.92 -9.43
N ARG A 81 -0.33 -2.85 -8.56
CA ARG A 81 -0.49 -2.29 -7.22
C ARG A 81 -0.82 -0.80 -7.24
N PHE A 82 -0.15 0.00 -8.08
CA PHE A 82 -0.51 1.41 -8.27
C PHE A 82 -1.90 1.57 -8.88
N ALA A 83 -2.25 0.78 -9.89
CA ALA A 83 -3.58 0.79 -10.49
C ALA A 83 -4.68 0.45 -9.46
N THR A 84 -4.44 -0.56 -8.62
CA THR A 84 -5.35 -0.95 -7.54
C THR A 84 -5.49 0.16 -6.49
N THR A 85 -4.37 0.78 -6.11
CA THR A 85 -4.36 1.92 -5.18
C THR A 85 -5.21 3.07 -5.72
N TRP A 86 -5.04 3.41 -6.99
CA TRP A 86 -5.81 4.46 -7.65
C TRP A 86 -7.30 4.11 -7.74
N ALA A 87 -7.64 2.88 -8.14
CA ALA A 87 -9.02 2.42 -8.20
C ALA A 87 -9.70 2.48 -6.82
N LEU A 88 -9.00 2.05 -5.78
CA LEU A 88 -9.49 2.14 -4.39
C LEU A 88 -9.60 3.58 -3.92
N ALA A 89 -8.66 4.45 -4.28
CA ALA A 89 -8.75 5.87 -3.95
C ALA A 89 -10.01 6.51 -4.53
N VAL A 90 -10.26 6.34 -5.83
CA VAL A 90 -11.45 6.89 -6.49
C VAL A 90 -12.74 6.29 -5.93
N PHE A 91 -12.76 4.98 -5.71
CA PHE A 91 -13.97 4.27 -5.26
C PHE A 91 -14.28 4.52 -3.78
N LEU A 92 -13.29 4.52 -2.89
CA LEU A 92 -13.50 4.64 -1.44
C LEU A 92 -13.71 6.08 -0.98
N THR A 93 -13.05 7.05 -1.60
CA THR A 93 -13.14 8.47 -1.21
C THR A 93 -14.56 9.00 -1.04
N PRO A 94 -15.54 8.78 -1.95
CA PRO A 94 -16.90 9.27 -1.75
C PRO A 94 -17.59 8.69 -0.50
N PHE A 95 -17.16 7.52 -0.01
CA PHE A 95 -17.70 6.94 1.23
C PHE A 95 -17.04 7.51 2.50
N LEU A 96 -15.91 8.21 2.37
CA LEU A 96 -15.09 8.70 3.49
C LEU A 96 -15.22 10.22 3.71
N VAL A 97 -15.67 10.97 2.71
CA VAL A 97 -15.75 12.45 2.73
C VAL A 97 -17.21 12.95 2.73
N ASN A 98 -18.19 12.04 2.84
CA ASN A 98 -19.60 12.38 3.00
C ASN A 98 -19.96 12.77 4.43
#